data_AF-A0A974HXB3-F1
#
_entry.id   AF-A0A974HXB3-F1
#
_cell.length_a   1.000
_cell.length_b   1.000
_cell.length_c   1.000
_cell.angle_alpha   90.00
_cell.angle_beta   90.00
_cell.angle_gamma   90.00
#
_symmetry.space_group_name_H-M   'P 1'
#
loop_
_entity.id
_entity.type
_entity.pdbx_description
1 polymer ?
#
loop_
_entity_poly.entity_id
_entity_poly.type
_entity_poly.pdbx_seq_one_letter_code
_entity_poly.pdbx_strand_id
1 'polypeptide(L)'
;MAAKGMPMPGGLGSPKPATPEVQKLTDQVKAEVFKKEGRNLHKFHAVSFATQTVAGYNYIIKVESDANEYFLIKVYVDLNKKVELKGYQKGKNKDTPLTLF
;
A
#
# COMPACT_ATOMS: atom_id res chain seq x y z
N MET A 1 25.07 -20.63 3.09
CA MET A 1 24.55 -19.55 3.95
C MET A 1 23.94 -18.50 3.04
N ALA A 2 22.61 -18.50 2.84
CA ALA A 2 21.98 -17.50 1.98
C ALA A 2 21.99 -16.15 2.73
N ALA A 3 22.65 -15.14 2.16
CA ALA A 3 22.53 -13.78 2.64
C ALA A 3 21.04 -13.41 2.63
N LYS A 4 20.48 -13.12 3.80
CA LYS A 4 19.14 -12.54 3.95
C LYS A 4 19.20 -11.19 3.23
N GLY A 5 18.74 -11.17 1.98
CA GLY A 5 19.07 -10.14 0.99
C GLY A 5 18.90 -8.73 1.52
N MET A 6 19.97 -7.94 1.45
CA MET A 6 19.90 -6.49 1.67
C MET A 6 18.79 -5.93 0.75
N PRO A 7 17.87 -5.09 1.27
CA PRO A 7 16.87 -4.45 0.42
C PRO A 7 17.58 -3.57 -0.63
N MET A 8 17.50 -3.99 -1.89
CA MET A 8 18.06 -3.25 -3.02
C MET A 8 17.22 -2.00 -3.29
N PRO A 9 17.81 -0.82 -3.51
CA PRO A 9 17.09 0.35 -3.98
C PRO A 9 16.26 0.00 -5.23
N GLY A 10 15.00 0.41 -5.25
CA GLY A 10 14.07 0.10 -6.35
C GLY A 10 13.43 -1.29 -6.31
N GLY A 11 13.90 -2.23 -5.48
CA GLY A 11 13.24 -3.53 -5.30
C GLY A 11 12.05 -3.47 -4.34
N LEU A 12 10.97 -4.19 -4.64
CA LEU A 12 9.88 -4.39 -3.68
C LEU A 12 10.31 -5.44 -2.65
N GLY A 13 10.23 -5.10 -1.37
CA GLY A 13 10.53 -6.03 -0.28
C GLY A 13 9.49 -7.15 -0.14
N SER A 14 9.77 -8.11 0.74
CA SER A 14 8.83 -9.19 1.02
C SER A 14 7.52 -8.67 1.64
N PRO A 15 6.35 -9.21 1.25
CA PRO A 15 5.08 -8.88 1.88
C PRO A 15 5.07 -9.16 3.39
N LYS A 16 4.43 -8.27 4.14
CA LYS A 16 4.24 -8.36 5.59
C LYS A 16 2.78 -8.03 5.95
N PRO A 17 2.25 -8.55 7.07
CA PRO A 17 0.95 -8.11 7.59
C PRO A 17 0.96 -6.59 7.85
N ALA A 18 -0.15 -5.91 7.60
CA ALA A 18 -0.26 -4.49 7.90
C ALA A 18 -0.10 -4.20 9.40
N THR A 19 0.61 -3.12 9.72
CA THR A 19 0.77 -2.62 11.09
C THR A 19 -0.16 -1.42 11.33
N PRO A 20 -0.37 -0.98 12.59
CA PRO A 20 -1.13 0.24 12.87
C PRO A 20 -0.58 1.49 12.15
N GLU A 21 0.74 1.56 11.94
CA GLU A 21 1.38 2.65 11.19
C GLU A 21 1.00 2.62 9.70
N VAL A 22 0.95 1.43 9.10
CA VAL A 22 0.51 1.26 7.71
C VAL A 22 -0.97 1.60 7.57
N GLN A 23 -1.82 1.20 8.52
CA GLN A 23 -3.22 1.62 8.53
C GLN A 23 -3.35 3.14 8.59
N LYS A 24 -2.55 3.84 9.42
CA LYS A 24 -2.54 5.31 9.46
C LYS A 24 -2.13 5.94 8.12
N LEU A 25 -1.18 5.34 7.39
CA LEU A 25 -0.81 5.81 6.04
C LEU A 25 -1.99 5.64 5.08
N THR A 26 -2.67 4.49 5.13
CA THR A 26 -3.88 4.22 4.35
C THR A 26 -5.00 5.22 4.68
N ASP A 27 -5.23 5.53 5.95
CA ASP A 27 -6.27 6.46 6.39
C ASP A 27 -5.99 7.90 5.92
N GLN A 28 -4.73 8.34 5.89
CA GLN A 28 -4.35 9.67 5.39
C GLN A 28 -4.71 9.89 3.92
N VAL A 29 -4.64 8.85 3.09
CA VAL A 29 -4.96 8.93 1.66
C VAL A 29 -6.41 8.53 1.33
N LYS A 30 -7.19 8.07 2.33
CA LYS A 30 -8.54 7.54 2.15
C LYS A 30 -9.48 8.50 1.45
N ALA A 31 -9.49 9.77 1.88
CA ALA A 31 -10.36 10.78 1.29
C ALA A 31 -10.07 11.00 -0.20
N GLU A 32 -8.79 10.96 -0.60
CA GLU A 32 -8.40 11.07 -2.00
C GLU A 32 -8.84 9.85 -2.82
N VAL A 33 -8.70 8.63 -2.27
CA VAL A 33 -9.19 7.40 -2.92
C VAL A 33 -10.70 7.46 -3.11
N PHE A 34 -11.46 7.85 -2.09
CA PHE A 34 -12.93 7.92 -2.16
C PHE A 34 -13.40 8.95 -3.19
N LYS A 35 -12.72 10.10 -3.25
CA LYS A 35 -12.96 11.12 -4.27
C LYS A 35 -12.71 10.58 -5.68
N LYS A 36 -11.62 9.84 -5.90
CA LYS A 36 -11.30 9.23 -7.20
C LYS A 36 -12.28 8.13 -7.60
N GLU A 37 -12.79 7.37 -6.63
CA GLU A 37 -13.83 6.36 -6.87
C GLU A 37 -15.22 6.95 -7.08
N GLY A 38 -15.43 8.23 -6.75
CA GLY A 38 -16.74 8.88 -6.80
C GLY A 38 -17.75 8.32 -5.79
N ARG A 39 -17.28 7.53 -4.81
CA ARG A 39 -18.09 6.90 -3.77
C ARG A 39 -17.27 6.66 -2.51
N ASN A 40 -17.96 6.59 -1.37
CA ASN A 40 -17.37 6.11 -0.13
C ASN A 40 -17.32 4.58 -0.13
N LEU A 41 -16.18 4.02 0.26
CA LEU A 41 -16.06 2.57 0.45
C LEU A 41 -16.51 2.19 1.85
N HIS A 42 -17.20 1.05 1.97
CA HIS A 42 -17.74 0.56 3.23
C HIS A 42 -16.61 0.13 4.19
N LYS A 43 -15.56 -0.49 3.63
CA LYS A 43 -14.32 -0.82 4.34
C LYS A 43 -13.15 -0.08 3.73
N PHE A 44 -12.12 0.13 4.54
CA PHE A 44 -10.84 0.64 4.06
C PHE A 44 -9.72 0.18 5.01
N HIS A 45 -9.54 -1.13 5.10
CA HIS A 45 -8.65 -1.76 6.07
C HIS A 45 -7.39 -2.31 5.40
N ALA A 46 -6.22 -1.87 5.84
CA ALA A 46 -4.94 -2.39 5.36
C ALA A 46 -4.73 -3.82 5.87
N VAL A 47 -4.44 -4.75 4.96
CA VAL A 47 -4.28 -6.19 5.27
C VAL A 47 -2.83 -6.62 5.20
N SER A 48 -2.13 -6.23 4.14
CA SER A 48 -0.71 -6.51 3.97
C SER A 48 -0.02 -5.39 3.20
N PHE A 49 1.29 -5.31 3.32
CA PHE A 49 2.08 -4.32 2.63
C PHE A 49 3.47 -4.82 2.28
N ALA A 50 4.10 -4.14 1.33
CA ALA A 50 5.51 -4.27 1.01
C ALA A 50 6.06 -2.87 0.74
N THR A 51 7.35 -2.68 1.07
CA THR A 51 8.03 -1.39 0.92
C THR A 51 9.07 -1.47 -0.18
N GLN A 52 9.21 -0.39 -0.94
CA GLN A 52 10.28 -0.18 -1.90
C GLN A 52 11.04 1.09 -1.50
N THR A 53 12.35 0.96 -1.29
CA THR A 53 13.23 2.10 -1.00
C THR A 53 13.52 2.87 -2.28
N VAL A 54 13.29 4.19 -2.25
CA VAL A 54 13.60 5.17 -3.30
C VAL A 54 14.27 6.39 -2.64
N ALA A 55 14.15 7.60 -3.19
CA ALA A 55 14.45 8.85 -2.47
C ALA A 55 13.37 9.15 -1.39
N GLY A 56 13.11 8.17 -0.52
CA GLY A 56 11.90 8.04 0.30
C GLY A 56 11.44 6.58 0.29
N TYR A 57 10.16 6.34 0.56
CA TYR A 57 9.59 4.99 0.60
C TYR A 57 8.27 4.92 -0.16
N ASN A 58 8.16 3.96 -1.08
CA ASN A 58 6.86 3.54 -1.60
C ASN A 58 6.33 2.39 -0.74
N TYR A 59 5.10 2.53 -0.27
CA TYR A 59 4.31 1.48 0.37
C TYR A 59 3.29 0.97 -0.64
N ILE A 60 3.42 -0.29 -1.05
CA ILE A 60 2.38 -1.01 -1.77
C ILE A 60 1.53 -1.73 -0.73
N ILE A 61 0.29 -1.29 -0.55
CA ILE A 61 -0.60 -1.74 0.52
C ILE A 61 -1.82 -2.40 -0.10
N LYS A 62 -2.12 -3.63 0.31
CA LYS A 62 -3.40 -4.29 0.03
C LYS A 62 -4.42 -3.82 1.05
N VAL A 63 -5.52 -3.27 0.57
CA VAL A 63 -6.60 -2.71 1.37
C VAL A 63 -7.90 -3.46 1.06
N GLU A 64 -8.55 -4.01 2.07
CA GLU A 64 -9.92 -4.53 1.95
C GLU A 64 -10.89 -3.34 1.83
N SER A 65 -11.56 -3.25 0.68
CA SER A 65 -12.55 -2.21 0.38
C SER A 65 -13.99 -2.71 0.58
N ASP A 66 -14.21 -4.02 0.44
CA ASP A 66 -15.46 -4.73 0.73
C ASP A 66 -15.16 -6.22 1.02
N ALA A 67 -16.17 -7.03 1.34
CA ALA A 67 -16.03 -8.43 1.78
C ALA A 67 -15.17 -9.31 0.86
N ASN A 68 -15.20 -9.08 -0.45
CA ASN A 68 -14.39 -9.81 -1.44
C ASN A 68 -13.66 -8.87 -2.42
N GLU A 69 -13.65 -7.57 -2.13
CA GLU A 69 -13.01 -6.58 -2.98
C GLU A 69 -11.81 -5.96 -2.25
N TYR A 70 -10.68 -5.95 -2.94
CA TYR A 70 -9.43 -5.40 -2.44
C TYR A 70 -8.88 -4.39 -3.44
N PHE A 71 -8.23 -3.37 -2.91
CA PHE A 71 -7.42 -2.44 -3.66
C PHE A 71 -5.94 -2.73 -3.38
N LEU A 72 -5.09 -2.49 -4.38
CA LEU A 72 -3.68 -2.21 -4.12
C LEU A 72 -3.50 -0.70 -4.20
N ILE A 73 -3.04 -0.07 -3.13
CA ILE A 73 -2.71 1.36 -3.12
C ILE A 73 -1.20 1.54 -3.05
N LYS A 74 -0.69 2.58 -3.72
CA LYS A 74 0.71 3.00 -3.66
C LYS A 74 0.76 4.34 -2.92
N VAL A 75 1.32 4.31 -1.72
CA VAL A 75 1.53 5.50 -0.89
C VAL A 75 3.02 5.81 -0.87
N TYR A 76 3.38 7.04 -1.22
CA TYR A 76 4.74 7.53 -1.12
C TYR A 76 4.91 8.32 0.17
N VAL A 77 6.00 8.05 0.88
CA VAL A 77 6.42 8.80 2.06
C VAL A 77 7.80 9.38 1.76
N ASP A 78 7.91 10.71 1.75
CA ASP A 78 9.20 11.38 1.54
C ASP A 78 10.08 11.35 2.81
N LEU A 79 11.31 11.83 2.69
CA LEU A 79 12.27 11.88 3.80
C LEU A 79 11.84 12.82 4.95
N ASN A 80 10.91 13.74 4.68
CA ASN A 80 10.32 14.65 5.68
C ASN A 80 8.99 14.12 6.25
N LYS A 81 8.64 12.86 5.96
CA LYS A 81 7.40 12.18 6.39
C LYS A 81 6.12 12.74 5.77
N LYS A 82 6.22 13.47 4.66
CA LYS A 82 5.03 13.86 3.86
C LYS A 82 4.48 12.63 3.15
N VAL A 83 3.16 12.45 3.22
CA VAL A 83 2.44 11.30 2.66
C VAL A 83 1.67 11.72 1.41
N GLU A 84 1.79 10.93 0.34
CA GLU A 84 1.10 11.18 -0.94
C GLU A 84 0.58 9.88 -1.56
N LEU A 85 -0.66 9.89 -2.06
CA LEU A 85 -1.19 8.80 -2.89
C LEU A 85 -0.57 8.91 -4.29
N LYS A 86 0.17 7.89 -4.73
CA LYS A 86 0.74 7.85 -6.08
C LYS A 86 -0.11 7.08 -7.07
N GLY A 87 -0.96 6.17 -6.59
CA GLY A 87 -1.87 5.42 -7.46
C GLY A 87 -2.60 4.32 -6.71
N TYR A 88 -3.57 3.70 -7.37
CA TYR A 88 -4.24 2.52 -6.87
C TYR A 88 -4.77 1.64 -8.01
N GLN A 89 -5.00 0.37 -7.70
CA GLN A 89 -5.62 -0.61 -8.58
C GLN A 89 -6.82 -1.24 -7.86
N LYS A 90 -7.96 -1.31 -8.54
CA LYS A 90 -9.20 -1.96 -8.06
C LYS A 90 -9.35 -3.38 -8.60
N GLY A 91 -10.44 -4.06 -8.22
CA GLY A 91 -10.78 -5.38 -8.72
C GLY A 91 -9.80 -6.48 -8.30
N LYS A 92 -9.16 -6.31 -7.14
CA LYS A 92 -8.24 -7.31 -6.58
C LYS A 92 -8.98 -8.17 -5.56
N ASN A 93 -8.37 -9.29 -5.23
CA ASN A 93 -8.86 -10.23 -4.23
C ASN A 93 -7.80 -10.49 -3.15
N LYS A 94 -8.17 -11.30 -2.16
CA LYS A 94 -7.31 -11.66 -1.02
C LYS A 94 -5.98 -12.30 -1.47
N ASP A 95 -5.98 -13.04 -2.57
CA ASP A 95 -4.80 -13.79 -3.05
C ASP A 95 -3.94 -13.01 -4.06
N THR A 96 -4.40 -11.83 -4.50
CA THR A 96 -3.65 -10.97 -5.43
C THR A 96 -2.29 -10.61 -4.82
N PRO A 97 -1.16 -10.86 -5.49
CA PRO A 97 0.15 -10.51 -4.97
C PRO A 97 0.36 -8.99 -4.91
N LEU A 98 1.23 -8.54 -4.00
CA LEU A 98 1.70 -7.15 -3.99
C LEU A 98 2.70 -6.95 -5.13
N THR A 99 2.42 -6.04 -6.05
CA THR A 99 3.27 -5.72 -7.19
C THR A 99 3.53 -4.23 -7.32
N LEU A 100 4.63 -3.85 -7.95
CA LEU A 100 4.91 -2.46 -8.31
C LEU A 100 4.01 -2.03 -9.48
N PHE A 101 3.55 -0.78 -9.43
CA PHE A 101 2.80 -0.10 -10.48
C PHE A 101 2.95 1.42 -10.35
#